data_AF-A0A1H9B4H0-F1
#
_entry.id   AF-A0A1H9B4H0-F1
#
_cell.length_a   1.000
_cell.length_b   1.000
_cell.length_c   1.000
_cell.angle_alpha   90.00
_cell.angle_beta   90.00
_cell.angle_gamma   90.00
#
_symmetry.space_group_name_H-M   'P 1'
#
loop_
_entity.id
_entity.type
_entity.pdbx_description
1 polymer ?
#
loop_
_entity_poly.entity_id
_entity_poly.type
_entity_poly.pdbx_seq_one_letter_code
_entity_poly.pdbx_strand_id
1 'polypeptide(L)'
;MAGMEALAQLAALLADRTRAAFCEALLDGRAWTATELAAHARVAPSTASEHLSRLVSGGLLVEHRQGRHRYVALAGPHVAELLEAMTAFAGPAPRPRTLRAASAARALARGRTCYDHLAGRLGITLKAGLLGLGVVTGELAVTEPGLSWLRELGFTPSRRQTGRACLDWTERVPHLAGAAGAHLCGVFLERGWIKRIGTTRAVVLTPAGERGWRELGLTRAAASG
;
A
#
# COMPACT_ATOMS: atom_id res chain seq x y z
N MET A 1 -2.10 -30.69 -11.89
CA MET A 1 -0.65 -30.54 -11.62
C MET A 1 -0.10 -29.16 -12.02
N ALA A 2 -0.42 -28.63 -13.21
CA ALA A 2 0.10 -27.33 -13.68
C ALA A 2 -0.06 -26.14 -12.69
N GLY A 3 -1.16 -26.10 -11.93
CA GLY A 3 -1.36 -25.04 -10.92
C GLY A 3 -0.37 -25.05 -9.76
N MET A 4 0.09 -26.23 -9.31
CA MET A 4 1.10 -26.32 -8.24
C MET A 4 2.50 -25.95 -8.73
N GLU A 5 2.80 -26.22 -10.00
CA GLU A 5 4.05 -25.81 -10.62
C GLU A 5 4.12 -24.29 -10.81
N ALA A 6 3.05 -23.67 -11.29
CA ALA A 6 2.95 -22.20 -11.39
C ALA A 6 3.09 -21.52 -10.01
N LEU A 7 2.48 -22.10 -8.97
CA LEU A 7 2.65 -21.62 -7.60
C LEU A 7 4.10 -21.73 -7.12
N ALA A 8 4.78 -22.85 -7.40
CA ALA A 8 6.18 -23.04 -7.05
C ALA A 8 7.10 -22.04 -7.77
N GLN A 9 6.85 -21.77 -9.05
CA GLN A 9 7.60 -20.77 -9.82
C GLN A 9 7.44 -19.36 -9.25
N LEU A 10 6.21 -18.96 -8.91
CA LEU A 10 5.93 -17.70 -8.24
C LEU A 10 6.62 -17.62 -6.87
N ALA A 11 6.53 -18.68 -6.06
CA ALA A 11 7.20 -18.73 -4.77
C ALA A 11 8.72 -18.62 -4.92
N ALA A 12 9.32 -19.27 -5.93
CA ALA A 12 10.74 -19.18 -6.23
C ALA A 12 11.18 -17.76 -6.62
N LEU A 13 10.33 -16.98 -7.30
CA LEU A 13 10.60 -15.56 -7.57
C LEU A 13 10.64 -14.73 -6.29
N LEU A 14 9.94 -15.11 -5.23
CA LEU A 14 9.90 -14.35 -3.97
C LEU A 14 10.84 -14.91 -2.88
N ALA A 15 11.33 -16.14 -3.05
CA ALA A 15 12.27 -16.81 -2.14
C ALA A 15 13.72 -16.27 -2.25
N ASP A 16 13.88 -14.95 -2.28
CA ASP A 16 15.16 -14.25 -2.34
C ASP A 16 15.05 -12.88 -1.67
N ARG A 17 16.03 -12.56 -0.83
CA ARG A 17 16.00 -11.34 -0.02
C ARG A 17 16.04 -10.06 -0.86
N THR A 18 16.81 -10.04 -1.95
CA THR A 18 16.94 -8.85 -2.81
C THR A 18 15.65 -8.62 -3.59
N ARG A 19 15.07 -9.69 -4.16
CA ARG A 19 13.80 -9.60 -4.86
C ARG A 19 12.65 -9.19 -3.94
N ALA A 20 12.59 -9.75 -2.74
CA ALA A 20 11.63 -9.34 -1.71
C ALA A 20 11.80 -7.85 -1.33
N ALA A 21 13.03 -7.37 -1.15
CA ALA A 21 13.31 -5.96 -0.86
C ALA A 21 12.89 -5.02 -2.01
N PHE A 22 13.10 -5.42 -3.27
CA PHE A 22 12.62 -4.64 -4.42
C PHE A 22 11.09 -4.58 -4.46
N CYS A 23 10.42 -5.70 -4.29
CA CYS A 23 8.95 -5.77 -4.21
C CYS A 23 8.41 -4.90 -3.06
N GLU A 24 9.04 -4.94 -1.88
CA GLU A 24 8.66 -4.10 -0.74
C GLU A 24 8.83 -2.60 -1.05
N ALA A 25 9.94 -2.20 -1.68
CA ALA A 25 10.18 -0.81 -2.06
C ALA A 25 9.12 -0.28 -3.04
N LEU A 26 8.74 -1.10 -4.02
CA LEU A 26 7.76 -0.77 -5.05
C LEU A 26 6.31 -0.72 -4.53
N LEU A 27 6.04 -1.21 -3.30
CA LEU A 27 4.75 -1.00 -2.61
C LEU A 27 4.51 0.47 -2.21
N ASP A 28 5.44 1.39 -2.50
CA ASP A 28 5.16 2.83 -2.38
C ASP A 28 4.35 3.39 -3.57
N GLY A 29 4.12 2.57 -4.60
CA GLY A 29 3.31 2.87 -5.78
C GLY A 29 4.04 3.64 -6.87
N ARG A 30 5.32 3.97 -6.68
CA ARG A 30 6.12 4.72 -7.66
C ARG A 30 6.90 3.75 -8.55
N ALA A 31 7.26 4.22 -9.74
CA ALA A 31 8.23 3.54 -10.57
C ALA A 31 9.67 3.90 -10.11
N TRP A 32 10.55 2.92 -10.06
CA TRP A 32 11.94 3.07 -9.60
C TRP A 32 12.92 2.72 -10.71
N THR A 33 14.11 3.32 -10.70
CA THR A 33 15.22 2.87 -11.55
C THR A 33 15.95 1.68 -10.93
N ALA A 34 16.65 0.91 -11.77
CA ALA A 34 17.51 -0.18 -11.30
C ALA A 34 18.59 0.31 -10.32
N THR A 35 19.12 1.53 -10.52
CA THR A 35 20.14 2.13 -9.66
C THR A 35 19.59 2.46 -8.28
N GLU A 36 18.39 3.04 -8.20
CA GLU A 36 17.75 3.35 -6.91
C GLU A 36 17.44 2.07 -6.12
N LEU A 37 16.96 1.02 -6.80
CA LEU A 37 16.71 -0.27 -6.17
C LEU A 37 18.01 -0.95 -5.73
N ALA A 38 19.06 -0.93 -6.55
CA ALA A 38 20.38 -1.44 -6.18
C ALA A 38 20.90 -0.77 -4.90
N ALA A 39 20.80 0.56 -4.81
CA ALA A 39 21.16 1.32 -3.62
C ALA A 39 20.29 0.95 -2.41
N HIS A 40 18.97 0.80 -2.61
CA HIS A 40 18.03 0.42 -1.56
C HIS A 40 18.35 -0.96 -0.96
N ALA A 41 18.60 -1.97 -1.79
CA ALA A 41 18.94 -3.32 -1.34
C ALA A 41 20.43 -3.50 -0.99
N ARG A 42 21.27 -2.50 -1.26
CA ARG A 42 22.74 -2.52 -1.08
C ARG A 42 23.39 -3.66 -1.87
N VAL A 43 23.06 -3.76 -3.15
CA VAL A 43 23.61 -4.75 -4.08
C VAL A 43 24.27 -4.06 -5.27
N ALA A 44 25.14 -4.78 -5.99
CA ALA A 44 25.75 -4.27 -7.20
C ALA A 44 24.70 -4.04 -8.32
N PRO A 45 24.92 -3.07 -9.24
CA PRO A 45 23.99 -2.80 -10.35
C PRO A 45 23.73 -4.02 -11.26
N SER A 46 24.73 -4.88 -11.46
CA SER A 46 24.60 -6.12 -12.23
C SER A 46 23.66 -7.11 -11.53
N THR A 47 23.83 -7.31 -10.22
CA THR A 47 22.94 -8.14 -9.39
C THR A 47 21.51 -7.62 -9.40
N ALA A 48 21.32 -6.31 -9.26
CA ALA A 48 19.99 -5.70 -9.36
C ALA A 48 19.35 -5.96 -10.73
N SER A 49 20.11 -5.79 -11.81
CA SER A 49 19.62 -5.99 -13.17
C SER A 49 19.17 -7.43 -13.43
N GLU A 50 19.92 -8.41 -12.93
CA GLU A 50 19.55 -9.83 -13.02
C GLU A 50 18.25 -10.12 -12.27
N HIS A 51 18.14 -9.67 -11.02
CA HIS A 51 16.92 -9.86 -10.22
C HIS A 51 15.69 -9.18 -10.83
N LEU A 52 15.84 -7.96 -11.34
CA LEU A 52 14.77 -7.25 -12.02
C LEU A 52 14.32 -7.99 -13.29
N SER A 53 15.26 -8.51 -14.09
CA SER A 53 14.93 -9.27 -15.28
C SER A 53 14.11 -10.52 -14.96
N ARG A 54 14.44 -11.23 -13.87
CA ARG A 54 13.66 -12.38 -13.39
C ARG A 54 12.25 -11.97 -12.94
N LEU A 55 12.13 -10.88 -12.18
CA LEU A 55 10.84 -10.38 -11.69
C LEU A 55 9.93 -9.89 -12.82
N VAL A 56 10.50 -9.24 -13.84
CA VAL A 56 9.77 -8.80 -15.04
C VAL A 56 9.34 -10.00 -15.88
N SER A 57 10.26 -10.93 -16.15
CA SER A 57 9.95 -12.15 -16.93
C SER A 57 8.90 -13.01 -16.22
N GLY A 58 8.91 -13.00 -14.89
CA GLY A 58 7.92 -13.68 -14.05
C GLY A 58 6.59 -12.93 -13.88
N GLY A 59 6.42 -11.77 -14.51
CA GLY A 59 5.16 -11.01 -14.49
C GLY A 59 4.86 -10.26 -13.19
N LEU A 60 5.79 -10.21 -12.23
CA LEU A 60 5.61 -9.44 -10.99
C LEU A 60 5.85 -7.94 -11.22
N LEU A 61 6.76 -7.61 -12.12
CA LEU A 61 7.12 -6.24 -12.45
C LEU A 61 6.87 -5.95 -13.93
N VAL A 62 6.68 -4.68 -14.24
CA VAL A 62 6.66 -4.15 -15.60
C VAL A 62 7.75 -3.10 -15.76
N GLU A 63 8.27 -2.99 -16.98
CA GLU A 63 9.24 -1.96 -17.34
C GLU A 63 8.58 -0.83 -18.14
N HIS A 64 8.92 0.40 -17.79
CA HIS A 64 8.56 1.60 -18.53
C HIS A 64 9.84 2.32 -18.98
N ARG A 65 9.91 2.67 -20.27
CA ARG A 65 11.00 3.49 -20.80
C ARG A 65 10.55 4.94 -20.84
N GLN A 66 11.32 5.80 -20.17
CA GLN A 66 11.13 7.24 -20.23
C GLN A 66 12.48 7.90 -20.54
N GLY A 67 12.64 8.33 -21.79
CA GLY A 67 13.92 8.80 -22.32
C GLY A 67 15.01 7.73 -22.21
N ARG A 68 16.15 8.09 -21.63
CA ARG A 68 17.31 7.20 -21.43
C ARG A 68 17.18 6.27 -20.22
N HIS A 69 16.16 6.46 -19.39
CA HIS A 69 16.01 5.75 -18.13
C HIS A 69 14.98 4.63 -18.25
N ARG A 70 15.34 3.47 -17.71
CA ARG A 70 14.46 2.32 -17.54
C ARG A 70 13.92 2.32 -16.12
N TYR A 71 12.60 2.45 -16.01
CA TYR A 71 11.88 2.39 -14.75
C TYR A 71 11.17 1.04 -14.63
N VAL A 72 11.05 0.55 -13.41
CA VAL A 72 10.28 -0.65 -13.05
C VAL A 72 9.19 -0.28 -12.07
N ALA A 73 8.04 -0.93 -12.18
CA ALA A 73 6.94 -0.83 -11.23
C ALA A 73 6.32 -2.21 -11.02
N LEU A 74 5.52 -2.38 -9.96
CA LEU A 74 4.66 -3.57 -9.85
C LEU A 74 3.76 -3.69 -11.08
N ALA A 75 3.55 -4.90 -11.58
CA ALA A 75 2.76 -5.11 -12.81
C ALA A 75 1.31 -4.64 -12.70
N GLY A 76 0.80 -4.50 -11.48
CA GLY A 76 -0.44 -3.81 -11.21
C GLY A 76 -0.90 -4.00 -9.77
N PRO A 77 -2.12 -3.52 -9.44
CA PRO A 77 -2.68 -3.65 -8.11
C PRO A 77 -2.69 -5.10 -7.62
N HIS A 78 -3.09 -6.07 -8.46
CA HIS A 78 -3.15 -7.48 -8.10
C HIS A 78 -1.82 -8.05 -7.57
N VAL A 79 -0.66 -7.58 -8.05
CA VAL A 79 0.66 -7.98 -7.53
C VAL A 79 0.90 -7.39 -6.15
N ALA A 80 0.56 -6.11 -5.94
CA ALA A 80 0.65 -5.50 -4.63
C ALA A 80 -0.20 -6.27 -3.60
N GLU A 81 -1.42 -6.65 -3.99
CA GLU A 81 -2.34 -7.42 -3.14
C GLU A 81 -1.78 -8.78 -2.73
N LEU A 82 -1.16 -9.49 -3.67
CA LEU A 82 -0.44 -10.73 -3.40
C LEU A 82 0.69 -10.51 -2.39
N LEU A 83 1.56 -9.53 -2.63
CA LEU A 83 2.70 -9.23 -1.76
C LEU A 83 2.26 -8.85 -0.34
N GLU A 84 1.19 -8.07 -0.23
CA GLU A 84 0.59 -7.66 1.04
C GLU A 84 0.02 -8.85 1.81
N ALA A 85 -0.74 -9.73 1.13
CA ALA A 85 -1.28 -10.93 1.74
C ALA A 85 -0.18 -11.87 2.22
N MET A 86 0.88 -12.06 1.42
CA MET A 86 2.03 -12.88 1.81
C MET A 86 2.78 -12.30 3.01
N THR A 87 2.96 -10.97 3.06
CA THR A 87 3.66 -10.32 4.17
C THR A 87 2.82 -10.37 5.45
N ALA A 88 1.50 -10.17 5.34
CA ALA A 88 0.58 -10.32 6.46
C ALA A 88 0.57 -11.76 7.00
N PHE A 89 0.68 -12.76 6.12
CA PHE A 89 0.79 -14.17 6.50
C PHE A 89 2.13 -14.50 7.17
N ALA A 90 3.25 -13.99 6.65
CA ALA A 90 4.58 -14.19 7.22
C ALA A 90 4.73 -13.66 8.66
N GLY A 91 3.88 -12.70 9.04
CA GLY A 91 3.80 -12.18 10.39
C GLY A 91 4.73 -10.99 10.64
N PRO A 92 4.83 -10.53 11.90
CA PRO A 92 5.50 -9.28 12.22
C PRO A 92 6.99 -9.34 11.91
N ALA A 93 7.52 -8.23 11.39
CA ALA A 93 8.95 -8.08 11.14
C ALA A 93 9.76 -8.21 12.46
N PRO A 94 11.04 -8.64 12.38
CA PRO A 94 11.92 -8.71 13.54
C PRO A 94 12.00 -7.39 14.30
N ARG A 95 12.22 -7.46 15.62
CA ARG A 95 12.38 -6.27 16.45
C ARG A 95 13.56 -5.41 15.94
N PRO A 96 13.35 -4.10 15.74
CA PRO A 96 14.39 -3.20 15.26
C PRO A 96 15.54 -3.12 16.26
N ARG A 97 16.78 -3.17 15.75
CA ARG A 97 18.01 -3.18 16.57
C ARG A 97 18.65 -1.80 16.76
N THR A 98 18.10 -0.76 16.14
CA THR A 98 18.61 0.62 16.22
C THR A 98 17.46 1.62 16.43
N LEU A 99 17.76 2.77 17.04
CA LEU A 99 16.78 3.84 17.24
C LEU A 99 16.19 4.36 15.92
N ARG A 100 17.01 4.43 14.87
CA ARG A 100 16.58 4.83 13.53
C ARG A 100 15.59 3.83 12.94
N ALA A 101 15.91 2.53 13.01
CA ALA A 101 15.01 1.48 12.54
C ALA A 101 13.71 1.44 13.37
N ALA A 102 13.79 1.64 14.69
CA ALA A 102 12.62 1.72 15.56
C ALA A 102 11.73 2.91 15.21
N SER A 103 12.32 4.08 14.94
CA SER A 103 11.57 5.28 14.55
C SER A 103 10.89 5.10 13.19
N ALA A 104 11.56 4.50 12.21
CA ALA A 104 10.99 4.19 10.90
C ALA A 104 9.83 3.18 11.01
N ALA A 105 9.99 2.11 11.79
CA ALA A 105 8.93 1.13 12.05
C ALA A 105 7.72 1.78 12.71
N ARG A 106 7.94 2.65 13.72
CA ARG A 106 6.86 3.42 14.37
C ARG A 106 6.14 4.35 13.40
N ALA A 107 6.86 4.99 12.48
CA ALA A 107 6.24 5.84 11.46
C ALA A 107 5.31 5.03 10.54
N LEU A 108 5.79 3.89 10.03
CA LEU A 108 5.00 2.99 9.19
C LEU A 108 3.76 2.40 9.91
N ALA A 109 3.88 2.11 11.20
CA ALA A 109 2.76 1.65 12.01
C ALA A 109 1.71 2.75 12.24
N ARG A 110 2.14 4.01 12.47
CA ARG A 110 1.22 5.15 12.62
C ARG A 110 0.40 5.41 11.36
N GLY A 111 1.04 5.39 10.20
CA GLY A 111 0.37 5.62 8.93
C GLY A 111 1.29 5.35 7.75
N ARG A 112 0.75 4.71 6.73
CA ARG A 112 1.48 4.44 5.48
C ARG A 112 0.52 4.25 4.32
N THR A 113 1.07 4.18 3.11
CA THR A 113 0.39 3.56 1.97
C THR A 113 0.71 2.07 1.91
N CYS A 114 -0.32 1.24 1.72
CA CYS A 114 -0.19 -0.16 1.32
C CYS A 114 -0.39 -0.19 -0.19
N TYR A 115 0.65 0.09 -0.97
CA TYR A 115 0.49 0.47 -2.38
C TYR A 115 -0.21 1.82 -2.57
N ASP A 116 -1.50 1.83 -2.87
CA ASP A 116 -2.25 3.03 -3.28
C ASP A 116 -3.32 3.48 -2.29
N HIS A 117 -3.49 2.79 -1.16
CA HIS A 117 -4.50 3.10 -0.16
C HIS A 117 -3.89 3.21 1.25
N LEU A 118 -4.63 3.82 2.18
CA LEU A 118 -4.13 4.08 3.53
C LEU A 118 -4.16 2.84 4.42
N ALA A 119 -3.06 2.64 5.15
CA ALA A 119 -2.85 1.54 6.09
C ALA A 119 -2.16 2.00 7.38
N GLY A 120 -1.87 1.04 8.27
CA GLY A 120 -1.49 1.30 9.64
C GLY A 120 -2.64 1.89 10.43
N ARG A 121 -2.32 2.48 11.59
CA ARG A 121 -3.34 3.05 12.48
C ARG A 121 -4.17 4.13 11.80
N LEU A 122 -3.57 4.95 10.94
CA LEU A 122 -4.31 5.95 10.15
C LEU A 122 -5.36 5.31 9.23
N GLY A 123 -5.01 4.24 8.49
CA GLY A 123 -5.95 3.52 7.63
C GLY A 123 -7.09 2.85 8.42
N ILE A 124 -6.79 2.34 9.62
CA ILE A 124 -7.79 1.75 10.51
C ILE A 124 -8.71 2.82 11.09
N THR A 125 -8.19 3.97 11.48
CA THR A 125 -9.00 5.12 11.93
C THR A 125 -9.90 5.61 10.80
N LEU A 126 -9.39 5.71 9.57
CA LEU A 126 -10.21 6.03 8.41
C LEU A 126 -11.35 5.03 8.24
N LYS A 127 -11.04 3.72 8.27
CA LYS A 127 -12.06 2.66 8.24
C LYS A 127 -13.13 2.88 9.32
N ALA A 128 -12.73 3.13 10.57
CA ALA A 128 -13.67 3.30 11.67
C ALA A 128 -14.61 4.49 11.44
N GLY A 129 -14.09 5.60 10.93
CA GLY A 129 -14.90 6.76 10.53
C GLY A 129 -15.89 6.42 9.40
N LEU A 130 -15.41 5.74 8.35
CA LEU A 130 -16.27 5.35 7.22
C LEU A 130 -17.36 4.36 7.62
N LEU A 131 -17.07 3.42 8.53
CA LEU A 131 -18.07 2.53 9.14
C LEU A 131 -19.10 3.32 9.94
N GLY A 132 -18.65 4.26 10.79
CA GLY A 132 -19.53 5.08 11.61
C GLY A 132 -20.45 6.01 10.80
N LEU A 133 -20.05 6.36 9.58
CA LEU A 133 -20.86 7.11 8.62
C LEU A 133 -21.73 6.22 7.71
N GLY A 134 -21.60 4.90 7.81
CA GLY A 134 -22.30 3.95 6.93
C GLY A 134 -21.80 3.99 5.48
N VAL A 135 -20.61 4.54 5.21
CA VAL A 135 -20.01 4.60 3.86
C VAL A 135 -19.57 3.21 3.39
N VAL A 136 -19.16 2.36 4.32
CA VAL A 136 -18.76 0.98 4.06
C VAL A 136 -19.43 0.01 5.03
N THR A 137 -19.58 -1.26 4.62
CA THR A 137 -19.98 -2.37 5.50
C THR A 137 -18.80 -2.89 6.33
N GLY A 138 -19.05 -3.83 7.24
CA GLY A 138 -18.00 -4.50 8.04
C GLY A 138 -16.91 -5.18 7.19
N GLU A 139 -17.30 -5.69 6.02
CA GLU A 139 -16.44 -6.34 5.01
C GLU A 139 -15.75 -5.32 4.08
N LEU A 140 -15.96 -4.02 4.35
CA LEU A 140 -15.41 -2.89 3.60
C LEU A 140 -15.93 -2.81 2.16
N ALA A 141 -17.11 -3.37 1.90
CA ALA A 141 -17.86 -3.08 0.69
C ALA A 141 -18.45 -1.66 0.79
N VAL A 142 -18.36 -0.87 -0.27
CA VAL A 142 -18.98 0.47 -0.32
C VAL A 142 -20.49 0.31 -0.42
N THR A 143 -21.22 1.02 0.44
CA THR A 143 -22.69 1.03 0.46
C THR A 143 -23.24 2.02 -0.58
N GLU A 144 -24.55 1.97 -0.87
CA GLU A 144 -25.17 2.95 -1.77
C GLU A 144 -25.04 4.41 -1.25
N PRO A 145 -25.33 4.72 0.04
CA PRO A 145 -25.03 6.04 0.58
C PRO A 145 -23.54 6.40 0.53
N GLY A 146 -22.67 5.41 0.75
CA GLY A 146 -21.24 5.58 0.66
C GLY A 146 -20.75 5.94 -0.74
N LEU A 147 -21.39 5.40 -1.77
CA LEU A 147 -21.08 5.75 -3.15
C LEU A 147 -21.44 7.21 -3.45
N SER A 148 -22.57 7.69 -2.96
CA SER A 148 -22.94 9.12 -3.05
C SER A 148 -21.94 10.01 -2.32
N TRP A 149 -21.57 9.64 -1.08
CA TRP A 149 -20.56 10.36 -0.31
C TRP A 149 -19.18 10.41 -1.02
N LEU A 150 -18.76 9.31 -1.64
CA LEU A 150 -17.52 9.27 -2.43
C LEU A 150 -17.60 10.17 -3.68
N ARG A 151 -18.77 10.22 -4.35
CA ARG A 151 -18.98 11.08 -5.52
C ARG A 151 -18.87 12.57 -5.19
N GLU A 152 -19.29 13.00 -4.00
CA GLU A 152 -19.08 14.38 -3.51
C GLU A 152 -17.59 14.73 -3.38
N LEU A 153 -16.73 13.71 -3.19
CA LEU A 153 -15.28 13.83 -3.22
C LEU A 153 -14.67 13.57 -4.61
N GLY A 154 -15.49 13.53 -5.66
CA GLY A 154 -15.05 13.36 -7.04
C GLY A 154 -14.78 11.91 -7.46
N PHE A 155 -15.26 10.91 -6.70
CA PHE A 155 -15.05 9.51 -7.06
C PHE A 155 -15.85 9.10 -8.29
N THR A 156 -15.19 8.43 -9.23
CA THR A 156 -15.80 7.76 -10.37
C THR A 156 -15.55 6.25 -10.30
N PRO A 157 -16.60 5.40 -10.33
CA PRO A 157 -16.45 3.95 -10.38
C PRO A 157 -15.59 3.50 -11.57
N SER A 158 -14.85 2.41 -11.38
CA SER A 158 -14.00 1.80 -12.40
C SER A 158 -14.25 0.29 -12.47
N ARG A 159 -13.52 -0.42 -13.35
CA ARG A 159 -13.55 -1.89 -13.39
C ARG A 159 -12.94 -2.55 -12.15
N ARG A 160 -12.15 -1.81 -11.36
CA ARG A 160 -11.61 -2.30 -10.08
C ARG A 160 -12.72 -2.32 -9.04
N GLN A 161 -12.76 -3.37 -8.21
CA GLN A 161 -13.71 -3.47 -7.11
C GLN A 161 -13.70 -2.18 -6.25
N THR A 162 -14.90 -1.62 -6.03
CA THR A 162 -15.06 -0.31 -5.41
C THR A 162 -14.48 -0.27 -3.99
N GLY A 163 -14.87 -1.21 -3.13
CA GLY A 163 -14.34 -1.35 -1.78
C GLY A 163 -14.06 -2.81 -1.47
N ARG A 164 -12.95 -3.06 -0.76
CA ARG A 164 -12.62 -4.38 -0.23
C ARG A 164 -11.76 -4.27 1.02
N ALA A 165 -11.74 -5.36 1.79
CA ALA A 165 -10.83 -5.54 2.89
C ALA A 165 -9.41 -5.87 2.43
N CYS A 166 -8.42 -5.14 2.96
CA CYS A 166 -7.00 -5.49 2.89
C CYS A 166 -6.44 -5.66 4.31
N LEU A 167 -5.77 -6.78 4.57
CA LEU A 167 -5.29 -7.11 5.91
C LEU A 167 -4.02 -6.34 6.24
N ASP A 168 -4.07 -5.49 7.27
CA ASP A 168 -2.90 -4.78 7.75
C ASP A 168 -1.89 -5.74 8.40
N TRP A 169 -0.65 -5.80 7.92
CA TRP A 169 0.34 -6.71 8.52
C TRP A 169 0.81 -6.28 9.92
N THR A 170 0.72 -4.98 10.25
CA THR A 170 1.23 -4.44 11.53
C THR A 170 0.21 -4.61 12.65
N GLU A 171 -1.05 -4.34 12.34
CA GLU A 171 -2.15 -4.27 13.28
C GLU A 171 -3.04 -5.53 13.20
N ARG A 172 -2.92 -6.31 12.11
CA ARG A 172 -3.78 -7.48 11.80
C ARG A 172 -5.27 -7.14 11.73
N VAL A 173 -5.58 -5.90 11.39
CA VAL A 173 -6.94 -5.38 11.22
C VAL A 173 -7.16 -5.03 9.75
N PRO A 174 -8.27 -5.44 9.13
CA PRO A 174 -8.58 -5.03 7.76
C PRO A 174 -8.77 -3.51 7.64
N HIS A 175 -8.21 -2.89 6.59
CA HIS A 175 -8.44 -1.51 6.17
C HIS A 175 -9.00 -1.43 4.74
N LEU A 176 -9.54 -0.26 4.36
CA LEU A 176 -10.18 -0.06 3.06
C LEU A 176 -9.15 -0.04 1.93
N ALA A 177 -9.29 -0.98 1.01
CA ALA A 177 -8.62 -1.02 -0.28
C ALA A 177 -9.64 -0.95 -1.43
N GLY A 178 -9.20 -1.21 -2.66
CA GLY A 178 -10.04 -1.08 -3.85
C GLY A 178 -10.04 0.35 -4.39
N ALA A 179 -10.92 0.62 -5.35
CA ALA A 179 -10.96 1.91 -6.04
C ALA A 179 -11.27 3.08 -5.08
N ALA A 180 -12.15 2.89 -4.09
CA ALA A 180 -12.47 3.90 -3.09
C ALA A 180 -11.30 4.19 -2.14
N GLY A 181 -10.61 3.14 -1.66
CA GLY A 181 -9.41 3.30 -0.83
C GLY A 181 -8.30 4.07 -1.56
N ALA A 182 -8.09 3.74 -2.84
CA ALA A 182 -7.14 4.45 -3.69
C ALA A 182 -7.54 5.91 -3.95
N HIS A 183 -8.81 6.15 -4.26
CA HIS A 183 -9.37 7.49 -4.47
C HIS A 183 -9.18 8.38 -3.24
N LEU A 184 -9.57 7.90 -2.06
CA LEU A 184 -9.42 8.66 -0.82
C LEU A 184 -7.95 8.96 -0.51
N CYS A 185 -7.05 8.00 -0.73
CA CYS A 185 -5.62 8.24 -0.53
C CYS A 185 -5.11 9.34 -1.48
N GLY A 186 -5.50 9.29 -2.75
CA GLY A 186 -5.18 10.33 -3.75
C GLY A 186 -5.70 11.70 -3.33
N VAL A 187 -7.01 11.81 -3.06
CA VAL A 187 -7.65 13.07 -2.63
C VAL A 187 -6.98 13.64 -1.37
N PHE A 188 -6.64 12.80 -0.39
CA PHE A 188 -6.01 13.28 0.84
C PHE A 188 -4.56 13.74 0.62
N LEU A 189 -3.82 13.12 -0.31
CA LEU A 189 -2.50 13.60 -0.72
C LEU A 189 -2.61 14.93 -1.47
N GLU A 190 -3.51 15.02 -2.44
CA GLU A 190 -3.73 16.21 -3.28
C GLU A 190 -4.15 17.42 -2.45
N ARG A 191 -5.06 17.23 -1.48
CA ARG A 191 -5.49 18.29 -0.54
C ARG A 191 -4.43 18.60 0.53
N GLY A 192 -3.31 17.89 0.57
CA GLY A 192 -2.29 18.03 1.61
C GLY A 192 -2.75 17.62 3.01
N TRP A 193 -3.82 16.84 3.10
CA TRP A 193 -4.38 16.31 4.34
C TRP A 193 -3.48 15.22 4.92
N ILE A 194 -2.84 14.44 4.06
CA ILE A 194 -1.75 13.55 4.42
C ILE A 194 -0.49 13.92 3.65
N LYS A 195 0.68 13.64 4.25
CA LYS A 195 1.98 13.86 3.61
C LYS A 195 2.88 12.65 3.80
N ARG A 196 3.64 12.30 2.76
CA ARG A 196 4.68 11.27 2.84
C ARG A 196 5.86 11.75 3.69
N ILE A 197 6.44 10.83 4.45
CA ILE A 197 7.63 11.09 5.27
C ILE A 197 8.87 10.65 4.47
N GLY A 198 9.62 11.64 3.99
CA GLY A 198 10.80 11.41 3.14
C GLY A 198 10.43 10.67 1.86
N THR A 199 11.27 9.71 1.46
CA THR A 199 11.05 8.86 0.28
C THR A 199 10.38 7.52 0.60
N THR A 200 9.81 7.39 1.81
CA THR A 200 9.19 6.13 2.26
C THR A 200 7.70 6.11 2.00
N ARG A 201 7.08 4.93 2.13
CA ARG A 201 5.63 4.79 2.13
C ARG A 201 4.94 5.28 3.41
N ALA A 202 5.69 5.71 4.44
CA ALA A 202 5.10 6.24 5.65
C ALA A 202 4.42 7.58 5.37
N VAL A 203 3.25 7.81 5.98
CA VAL A 203 2.49 9.06 5.87
C VAL A 203 2.09 9.57 7.24
N VAL A 204 1.83 10.88 7.30
CA VAL A 204 1.31 11.54 8.50
C VAL A 204 0.09 12.36 8.13
N LEU A 205 -0.91 12.35 9.02
CA LEU A 205 -2.06 13.26 8.95
C LEU A 205 -1.58 14.66 9.35
N THR A 206 -1.88 15.66 8.53
CA THR A 206 -1.50 17.06 8.80
C THR A 206 -2.58 17.75 9.64
N PRO A 207 -2.28 18.90 10.27
CA PRO A 207 -3.31 19.70 10.94
C PRO A 207 -4.47 20.11 10.02
N ALA A 208 -4.20 20.31 8.72
CA ALA A 208 -5.25 20.54 7.73
C ALA A 208 -6.09 19.28 7.49
N GLY A 209 -5.44 18.11 7.44
CA GLY A 209 -6.13 16.83 7.34
C GLY A 209 -7.01 16.51 8.56
N GLU A 210 -6.57 16.85 9.77
CA GLU A 210 -7.40 16.70 10.97
C GLU A 210 -8.67 17.56 10.93
N ARG A 211 -8.58 18.78 10.37
CA ARG A 211 -9.76 19.63 10.13
C ARG A 211 -10.65 19.02 9.05
N GLY A 212 -10.08 18.63 7.92
CA GLY A 212 -10.82 17.99 6.83
C GLY A 212 -11.51 16.71 7.25
N TRP A 213 -10.87 15.87 8.06
CA TRP A 213 -11.48 14.64 8.59
C TRP A 213 -12.64 14.94 9.54
N ARG A 214 -12.56 16.02 10.33
CA ARG A 214 -13.71 16.48 11.14
C ARG A 214 -14.86 16.97 10.28
N GLU A 215 -14.58 17.78 9.25
CA GLU A 215 -15.58 18.28 8.30
C GLU A 215 -16.28 17.13 7.56
N LEU A 216 -15.54 16.06 7.24
CA LEU A 216 -16.08 14.84 6.64
C LEU A 216 -16.77 13.90 7.65
N GLY A 217 -16.77 14.20 8.95
CA GLY A 217 -17.35 13.35 9.98
C GLY A 217 -16.55 12.07 10.30
N LEU A 218 -15.31 11.95 9.80
CA LEU A 218 -14.46 10.76 9.96
C LEU A 218 -13.87 10.61 11.38
N THR A 219 -14.01 11.63 12.23
CA THR A 219 -13.41 11.67 13.58
C THR A 219 -14.34 11.22 14.70
N ARG A 220 -15.43 10.48 14.43
CA ARG A 220 -16.25 9.96 15.53
C ARG A 220 -15.46 8.98 16.38
N ALA A 221 -15.39 9.31 17.67
CA ALA A 221 -14.80 8.51 18.73
C ALA A 221 -15.30 7.06 18.66
N ALA A 222 -14.41 6.11 18.93
CA ALA A 222 -14.81 4.77 19.31
C ALA A 222 -15.82 4.90 20.45
N ALA A 223 -17.10 4.67 20.16
CA ALA A 223 -18.06 4.33 21.18
C ALA A 223 -17.69 2.91 21.60
N SER A 224 -16.96 2.81 22.70
CA SER A 224 -16.70 1.57 23.41
C SER A 224 -18.04 0.92 23.76
N GLY A 225 -18.29 -0.27 23.22
CA GLY A 225 -19.14 -1.28 23.84
C GLY A 225 -18.25 -2.33 24.47
#